data_AF-A0A497VA77-F1
#
_entry.id   AF-A0A497VA77-F1
#
_cell.length_a   1.000
_cell.length_b   1.000
_cell.length_c   1.000
_cell.angle_alpha   90.00
_cell.angle_beta   90.00
_cell.angle_gamma   90.00
#
_symmetry.space_group_name_H-M   'P 1'
#
loop_
_entity.id
_entity.type
_entity.pdbx_description
1 polymer ?
#
loop_
_entity_poly.entity_id
_entity_poly.type
_entity_poly.pdbx_seq_one_letter_code
_entity_poly.pdbx_strand_id
1 'polypeptide(L)'
;MKNYKLILFLLMLSARIFSQNTINDTVNTPAEEPFDYKKYYECDFGEGNVLIVIKKGKEFTDLKDLRKSGKGFAIKMEAIYSMEFADGQRYESSVVKKITNDSLSITNFFNENSAKLAGQPFKLINYPLSSLKYVRFIDDRMLSLYSKKNIQKNFDLIVRKMDRAKMCPAVIQFKEKNNEMKVCHFYLTSQGYDLLYEDKGRVYYMEGRVEWK
;
A
#
# COMPACT_ATOMS: atom_id res chain seq x y z
N MET A 1 -48.26 -10.37 0.59
CA MET A 1 -47.15 -11.18 1.16
C MET A 1 -45.84 -10.59 0.67
N LYS A 2 -45.00 -10.08 1.59
CA LYS A 2 -43.78 -9.32 1.25
C LYS A 2 -42.66 -10.28 0.80
N ASN A 3 -42.12 -10.06 -0.40
CA ASN A 3 -41.11 -10.89 -1.06
C ASN A 3 -39.70 -10.73 -0.44
N TYR A 4 -39.54 -11.14 0.81
CA TYR A 4 -38.26 -11.12 1.51
C TYR A 4 -37.20 -12.07 0.90
N LYS A 5 -37.63 -13.05 0.10
CA LYS A 5 -36.71 -14.00 -0.56
C LYS A 5 -35.89 -13.38 -1.70
N LEU A 6 -36.39 -12.33 -2.37
CA LEU A 6 -35.67 -11.67 -3.48
C LEU A 6 -34.54 -10.76 -2.97
N ILE A 7 -34.72 -10.15 -1.79
CA ILE A 7 -33.73 -9.25 -1.17
C ILE A 7 -32.52 -10.04 -0.64
N LEU A 8 -32.74 -11.26 -0.13
CA LEU A 8 -31.64 -12.15 0.27
C LEU A 8 -30.79 -12.61 -0.93
N PHE A 9 -31.39 -12.79 -2.11
CA PHE A 9 -30.66 -13.24 -3.30
C PHE A 9 -29.76 -12.14 -3.88
N LEU A 10 -30.16 -10.87 -3.78
CA LEU A 10 -29.37 -9.71 -4.20
C LEU A 10 -28.20 -9.38 -3.26
N LEU A 11 -28.29 -9.74 -1.97
CA LEU A 11 -27.19 -9.57 -1.01
C LEU A 11 -26.04 -10.58 -1.19
N MET A 12 -26.24 -11.65 -1.98
CA MET A 12 -25.21 -12.65 -2.29
C MET A 12 -24.38 -12.29 -3.53
N LEU A 13 -24.67 -11.18 -4.21
CA LEU A 13 -24.00 -10.76 -5.45
C LEU A 13 -22.90 -9.70 -5.26
N SER A 14 -22.55 -9.34 -4.01
CA SER A 14 -21.36 -8.52 -3.71
C SER A 14 -20.08 -9.35 -3.55
N ALA A 15 -20.09 -10.58 -4.05
CA ALA A 15 -18.90 -11.38 -4.20
C ALA A 15 -18.15 -10.94 -5.48
N ARG A 16 -17.54 -9.75 -5.47
CA ARG A 16 -16.26 -9.58 -6.19
C ARG A 16 -15.22 -10.35 -5.39
N ILE A 17 -15.32 -11.67 -5.50
CA ILE A 17 -14.38 -12.63 -4.93
C ILE A 17 -13.04 -12.29 -5.59
N PHE A 18 -12.12 -11.76 -4.80
CA PHE A 18 -10.71 -12.05 -5.02
C PHE A 18 -10.54 -13.54 -4.77
N SER A 19 -10.85 -14.33 -5.81
CA SER A 19 -10.51 -15.74 -5.83
C SER A 19 -9.07 -15.78 -6.31
N GLN A 20 -8.14 -16.14 -5.43
CA GLN A 20 -6.86 -16.69 -5.86
C GLN A 20 -7.14 -18.02 -6.57
N ASN A 21 -7.48 -17.96 -7.87
CA ASN A 21 -7.35 -19.11 -8.76
C ASN A 21 -6.02 -18.96 -9.48
N THR A 22 -4.94 -19.43 -8.86
CA THR A 22 -3.57 -19.43 -9.42
C THR A 22 -3.33 -20.52 -10.47
N ILE A 23 -4.36 -21.17 -11.01
CA ILE A 23 -4.16 -22.39 -11.82
C ILE A 23 -4.27 -22.19 -13.34
N ASN A 24 -4.83 -21.09 -13.88
CA ASN A 24 -5.12 -21.03 -15.34
C ASN A 24 -4.57 -19.83 -16.16
N ASP A 25 -3.71 -18.97 -15.63
CA ASP A 25 -3.19 -17.82 -16.41
C ASP A 25 -1.70 -17.94 -16.75
N THR A 26 -1.33 -18.91 -17.59
CA THR A 26 -0.05 -18.85 -18.29
C THR A 26 -0.19 -17.90 -19.47
N VAL A 27 0.09 -16.62 -19.27
CA VAL A 27 0.14 -15.65 -20.38
C VAL A 27 1.44 -15.86 -21.14
N ASN A 28 1.32 -16.27 -22.40
CA ASN A 28 2.39 -16.31 -23.39
C ASN A 28 2.88 -14.87 -23.67
N THR A 29 3.88 -14.40 -22.93
CA THR A 29 4.65 -13.22 -23.31
C THR A 29 5.89 -13.65 -24.13
N PRO A 30 6.18 -12.98 -25.27
CA PRO A 30 7.41 -13.21 -26.03
C PRO A 30 8.65 -12.94 -25.16
N ALA A 31 9.71 -13.70 -25.44
CA ALA A 31 11.05 -13.70 -24.85
C ALA A 31 11.41 -12.51 -23.91
N GLU A 32 11.75 -12.89 -22.69
CA GLU A 32 12.13 -12.06 -21.54
C GLU A 32 13.31 -11.12 -21.84
N GLU A 33 13.08 -9.81 -21.82
CA GLU A 33 14.14 -8.88 -21.43
C GLU A 33 14.36 -9.03 -19.91
N PRO A 34 15.60 -9.25 -19.44
CA PRO A 34 15.88 -9.31 -18.02
C PRO A 34 15.57 -7.95 -17.39
N PHE A 35 14.56 -7.93 -16.52
CA PHE A 35 14.09 -6.71 -15.86
C PHE A 35 15.20 -6.08 -15.02
N ASP A 36 15.57 -4.83 -15.32
CA ASP A 36 16.60 -4.09 -14.59
C ASP A 36 16.04 -3.52 -13.28
N TYR A 37 16.03 -4.36 -12.25
CA TYR A 37 15.58 -3.94 -10.92
C TYR A 37 16.51 -2.88 -10.31
N LYS A 38 17.77 -2.69 -10.78
CA LYS A 38 18.80 -1.85 -10.10
C LYS A 38 18.36 -0.41 -9.87
N LYS A 39 17.47 0.13 -10.71
CA LYS A 39 16.91 1.49 -10.59
C LYS A 39 16.13 1.74 -9.29
N TYR A 40 15.68 0.70 -8.58
CA TYR A 40 14.87 0.81 -7.35
C TYR A 40 15.69 0.64 -6.05
N TYR A 41 17.02 0.49 -6.13
CA TYR A 41 17.90 0.13 -5.00
C TYR A 41 18.45 1.32 -4.22
N GLU A 42 18.54 2.51 -4.83
CA GLU A 42 19.10 3.69 -4.17
C GLU A 42 18.07 4.38 -3.27
N CYS A 43 17.74 3.72 -2.16
CA CYS A 43 17.02 4.37 -1.08
C CYS A 43 17.99 4.73 0.04
N ASP A 44 18.24 6.02 0.19
CA ASP A 44 18.81 6.58 1.41
C ASP A 44 17.72 6.69 2.47
N PHE A 45 17.94 6.11 3.65
CA PHE A 45 17.12 6.32 4.85
C PHE A 45 17.22 7.76 5.39
N GLY A 46 17.80 8.69 4.63
CA GLY A 46 18.00 10.07 4.98
C GLY A 46 16.74 10.84 5.37
N GLU A 47 16.97 12.10 5.74
CA GLU A 47 15.94 13.01 6.19
C GLU A 47 14.83 13.20 5.16
N GLY A 48 13.62 13.42 5.66
CA GLY A 48 12.50 13.78 4.81
C GLY A 48 11.24 14.07 5.59
N ASN A 49 10.17 14.38 4.86
CA ASN A 49 8.87 14.61 5.45
C ASN A 49 8.14 13.30 5.72
N VAL A 50 7.57 13.21 6.92
CA VAL A 50 6.64 12.17 7.33
C VAL A 50 5.29 12.84 7.62
N LEU A 51 4.21 12.23 7.14
CA LEU A 51 2.87 12.68 7.45
C LEU A 51 2.37 11.95 8.70
N ILE A 52 2.20 12.69 9.78
CA ILE A 52 1.66 12.22 11.04
C ILE A 52 0.14 12.40 11.02
N VAL A 53 -0.58 11.29 11.19
CA VAL A 53 -2.04 11.23 11.24
C VAL A 53 -2.45 11.01 12.69
N ILE A 54 -2.98 12.03 13.35
CA ILE A 54 -3.32 12.02 14.78
C ILE A 54 -4.83 12.15 14.98
N LYS A 55 -5.43 11.38 15.90
CA LYS A 55 -6.85 11.54 16.22
C LYS A 55 -7.11 12.94 16.77
N LYS A 56 -8.18 13.59 16.31
CA LYS A 56 -8.60 14.93 16.79
C LYS A 56 -8.73 14.95 18.32
N GLY A 57 -8.20 16.01 18.93
CA GLY A 57 -8.20 16.18 20.39
C GLY A 57 -7.24 15.24 21.13
N LYS A 58 -6.30 14.59 20.42
CA LYS A 58 -5.16 13.89 21.04
C LYS A 58 -3.88 14.65 20.74
N GLU A 59 -2.89 14.43 21.59
CA GLU A 59 -1.54 14.97 21.41
C GLU A 59 -0.51 13.84 21.45
N PHE A 60 0.58 14.04 20.70
CA PHE A 60 1.74 13.17 20.67
C PHE A 60 2.95 13.90 21.24
N THR A 61 3.48 13.37 22.34
CA THR A 61 4.73 13.85 22.95
C THR A 61 5.95 13.05 22.48
N ASP A 62 5.75 11.83 21.96
CA ASP A 62 6.81 10.98 21.42
C ASP A 62 6.37 10.34 20.08
N LEU A 63 7.18 10.56 19.04
CA LEU A 63 6.99 10.02 17.70
C LEU A 63 7.51 8.57 17.58
N LYS A 64 8.31 8.07 18.53
CA LYS A 64 8.92 6.74 18.47
C LYS A 64 7.91 5.60 18.52
N ASP A 65 6.69 5.83 19.02
CA ASP A 65 5.66 4.79 19.11
C ASP A 65 4.24 5.27 18.76
N LEU A 66 4.14 6.10 17.71
CA LEU A 66 2.87 6.61 17.15
C LEU A 66 1.78 5.53 17.05
N ARG A 67 2.13 4.34 16.55
CA ARG A 67 1.20 3.22 16.41
C ARG A 67 0.81 2.57 17.74
N LYS A 68 1.78 2.25 18.61
CA LYS A 68 1.50 1.57 19.90
C LYS A 68 0.62 2.41 20.82
N SER A 69 0.70 3.72 20.71
CA SER A 69 -0.16 4.63 21.48
C SER A 69 -1.65 4.50 21.15
N GLY A 70 -2.01 3.94 19.98
CA GLY A 70 -3.39 3.93 19.46
C GLY A 70 -3.98 5.31 19.15
N LYS A 71 -3.19 6.39 19.28
CA LYS A 71 -3.62 7.78 19.07
C LYS A 71 -3.48 8.24 17.61
N GLY A 72 -2.79 7.47 16.77
CA GLY A 72 -2.51 7.84 15.39
C GLY A 72 -1.58 6.85 14.67
N PHE A 73 -1.08 7.26 13.51
CA PHE A 73 -0.09 6.51 12.73
C PHE A 73 0.74 7.47 11.86
N ALA A 74 1.81 6.97 11.25
CA ALA A 74 2.64 7.72 10.33
C ALA A 74 2.50 7.17 8.90
N ILE A 75 2.45 8.07 7.93
CA ILE A 75 2.62 7.78 6.51
C ILE A 75 4.02 8.24 6.12
N LYS A 76 4.84 7.28 5.73
CA LYS A 76 6.24 7.44 5.32
C LYS A 76 6.38 7.29 3.81
N MET A 77 7.39 7.96 3.26
CA MET A 77 7.79 7.78 1.85
C MET A 77 8.33 6.36 1.63
N GLU A 78 8.25 5.88 0.39
CA GLU A 78 8.64 4.55 -0.10
C GLU A 78 7.84 3.36 0.46
N ALA A 79 6.80 3.62 1.26
CA ALA A 79 5.83 2.64 1.74
C ALA A 79 4.48 2.75 1.04
N ILE A 80 3.67 1.70 1.19
CA ILE A 80 2.35 1.54 0.60
C ILE A 80 1.26 1.67 1.67
N TYR A 81 0.20 2.37 1.30
CA TYR A 81 -1.00 2.56 2.11
C TYR A 81 -2.23 2.49 1.19
N SER A 82 -3.29 1.79 1.61
CA SER A 82 -4.55 1.84 0.87
C SER A 82 -5.26 3.16 1.15
N MET A 83 -5.17 4.08 0.19
CA MET A 83 -5.66 5.46 0.29
C MET A 83 -6.84 5.70 -0.64
N GLU A 84 -7.81 6.48 -0.17
CA GLU A 84 -8.92 7.01 -0.97
C GLU A 84 -8.99 8.52 -0.81
N PHE A 85 -9.16 9.21 -1.93
CA PHE A 85 -9.18 10.68 -1.99
C PHE A 85 -10.60 11.20 -2.21
N ALA A 86 -10.76 12.52 -2.09
CA ALA A 86 -12.06 13.20 -2.17
C ALA A 86 -12.74 13.06 -3.55
N ASP A 87 -11.96 12.83 -4.61
CA ASP A 87 -12.44 12.54 -5.97
C ASP A 87 -13.01 11.11 -6.11
N GLY A 88 -12.97 10.30 -5.06
CA GLY A 88 -13.43 8.91 -5.05
C GLY A 88 -12.39 7.91 -5.57
N GLN A 89 -11.22 8.35 -6.02
CA GLN A 89 -10.16 7.47 -6.48
C GLN A 89 -9.54 6.73 -5.30
N ARG A 90 -9.30 5.43 -5.49
CA ARG A 90 -8.70 4.54 -4.51
C ARG A 90 -7.45 3.89 -5.07
N TYR A 91 -6.39 3.91 -4.28
CA TYR A 91 -5.09 3.36 -4.60
C TYR A 91 -4.67 2.37 -3.52
N GLU A 92 -4.62 1.08 -3.88
CA GLU A 92 -4.41 0.01 -2.90
C GLU A 92 -2.95 -0.40 -2.77
N SER A 93 -2.20 -0.40 -3.88
CA SER A 93 -0.81 -0.86 -3.95
C SER A 93 0.17 0.24 -4.38
N SER A 94 -0.24 1.50 -4.27
CA SER A 94 0.55 2.66 -4.69
C SER A 94 1.59 3.05 -3.64
N VAL A 95 2.78 3.40 -4.11
CA VAL A 95 3.92 3.78 -3.27
C VAL A 95 3.89 5.30 -3.07
N VAL A 96 3.99 5.74 -1.82
CA VAL A 96 4.17 7.17 -1.50
C VAL A 96 5.58 7.58 -1.87
N LYS A 97 5.76 8.54 -2.77
CA LYS A 97 7.09 8.97 -3.24
C LYS A 97 7.54 10.30 -2.63
N LYS A 98 6.60 11.19 -2.32
CA LYS A 98 6.91 12.53 -1.79
C LYS A 98 5.83 13.00 -0.84
N ILE A 99 6.22 13.72 0.20
CA ILE A 99 5.32 14.41 1.13
C ILE A 99 5.82 15.85 1.24
N THR A 100 4.94 16.84 1.00
CA THR A 100 5.16 18.27 1.26
C THR A 100 4.28 18.71 2.42
N ASN A 101 4.33 20.00 2.78
CA ASN A 101 3.51 20.54 3.88
C ASN A 101 2.00 20.45 3.61
N ASP A 102 1.61 20.39 2.35
CA ASP A 102 0.24 20.53 1.87
C ASP A 102 -0.19 19.45 0.86
N SER A 103 0.73 18.60 0.40
CA SER A 103 0.43 17.54 -0.56
C SER A 103 1.23 16.26 -0.32
N LEU A 104 0.77 15.17 -0.92
CA LEU A 104 1.52 13.93 -1.06
C LEU A 104 1.46 13.45 -2.51
N SER A 105 2.55 12.84 -2.96
CA SER A 105 2.63 12.24 -4.29
C SER A 105 2.77 10.73 -4.18
N ILE A 106 1.96 10.01 -4.97
CA ILE A 106 1.93 8.54 -5.03
C ILE A 106 2.11 8.07 -6.47
N THR A 107 2.61 6.87 -6.65
CA THR A 107 2.56 6.20 -7.96
C THR A 107 1.13 5.76 -8.27
N ASN A 108 0.73 5.70 -9.54
CA ASN A 108 -0.58 5.18 -9.93
C ASN A 108 -0.67 3.64 -9.84
N PHE A 109 0.46 2.95 -9.94
CA PHE A 109 0.60 1.51 -9.77
C PHE A 109 1.76 1.20 -8.82
N PHE A 110 1.97 -0.08 -8.50
CA PHE A 110 3.10 -0.51 -7.68
C PHE A 110 4.45 -0.18 -8.34
N ASN A 111 4.59 -0.51 -9.63
CA ASN A 111 5.76 -0.21 -10.46
C ASN A 111 5.40 -0.12 -11.95
N GLU A 112 6.41 0.12 -12.81
CA GLU A 112 6.25 0.20 -14.27
C GLU A 112 5.65 -1.09 -14.89
N ASN A 113 6.05 -2.27 -14.40
CA ASN A 113 5.53 -3.56 -14.86
C ASN A 113 4.03 -3.71 -14.57
N SER A 114 3.60 -3.29 -13.38
CA SER A 114 2.20 -3.33 -12.98
C SER A 114 1.35 -2.40 -13.86
N ALA A 115 1.88 -1.23 -14.21
CA ALA A 115 1.21 -0.30 -15.12
C ALA A 115 1.12 -0.87 -16.54
N LYS A 116 2.19 -1.49 -17.04
CA LYS A 116 2.25 -2.16 -18.35
C LYS A 116 1.21 -3.28 -18.44
N LEU A 117 1.09 -4.12 -17.41
CA LEU A 117 0.07 -5.17 -17.36
C LEU A 117 -1.35 -4.60 -17.40
N ALA A 118 -1.58 -3.46 -16.76
CA ALA A 118 -2.86 -2.76 -16.78
C ALA A 118 -3.11 -1.97 -18.09
N GLY A 119 -2.17 -1.95 -19.04
CA GLY A 119 -2.27 -1.17 -20.28
C GLY A 119 -2.25 0.34 -20.05
N GLN A 120 -1.64 0.81 -18.96
CA GLN A 120 -1.60 2.22 -18.58
C GLN A 120 -0.16 2.71 -18.39
N PRO A 121 0.11 4.02 -18.62
CA PRO A 121 1.42 4.59 -18.34
C PRO A 121 1.67 4.66 -16.83
N PHE A 122 2.90 4.36 -16.41
CA PHE A 122 3.34 4.56 -15.04
C PHE A 122 3.57 6.06 -14.78
N LYS A 123 2.92 6.61 -13.75
CA LYS A 123 2.90 8.04 -13.47
C LYS A 123 2.92 8.31 -11.96
N LEU A 124 3.46 9.47 -11.61
CA LEU A 124 3.31 10.06 -10.29
C LEU A 124 2.05 10.93 -10.28
N ILE A 125 1.18 10.72 -9.29
CA ILE A 125 -0.04 11.48 -9.05
C ILE A 125 0.15 12.29 -7.77
N ASN A 126 -0.22 13.57 -7.80
CA ASN A 126 -0.13 14.44 -6.64
C ASN A 126 -1.52 14.77 -6.10
N TYR A 127 -1.71 14.65 -4.79
CA TYR A 127 -2.95 14.98 -4.09
C TYR A 127 -2.69 15.97 -2.96
N PRO A 128 -3.54 16.99 -2.77
CA PRO A 128 -3.48 17.82 -1.58
C PRO A 128 -3.84 16.98 -0.34
N LEU A 129 -3.18 17.20 0.79
CA LEU A 129 -3.41 16.46 2.03
C LEU A 129 -4.87 16.57 2.49
N SER A 130 -5.50 17.73 2.27
CA SER A 130 -6.91 17.98 2.57
C SER A 130 -7.87 17.04 1.82
N SER A 131 -7.44 16.45 0.69
CA SER A 131 -8.24 15.50 -0.08
C SER A 131 -8.14 14.06 0.40
N LEU A 132 -7.18 13.72 1.27
CA LEU A 132 -7.04 12.36 1.80
C LEU A 132 -8.24 12.03 2.68
N LYS A 133 -9.15 11.18 2.18
CA LYS A 133 -10.45 10.91 2.80
C LYS A 133 -10.38 9.69 3.70
N TYR A 134 -9.82 8.59 3.20
CA TYR A 134 -9.68 7.36 3.98
C TYR A 134 -8.31 6.73 3.83
N VAL A 135 -7.83 6.16 4.93
CA VAL A 135 -6.75 5.17 4.94
C VAL A 135 -7.34 3.87 5.46
N ARG A 136 -7.08 2.76 4.78
CA ARG A 136 -7.53 1.42 5.19
C ARG A 136 -6.34 0.61 5.65
N PHE A 137 -6.54 -0.09 6.76
CA PHE A 137 -5.60 -1.09 7.24
C PHE A 137 -6.22 -2.45 7.06
N ILE A 138 -5.41 -3.41 6.64
CA ILE A 138 -5.81 -4.80 6.62
C ILE A 138 -5.87 -5.29 8.06
N ASP A 139 -7.01 -5.82 8.46
CA ASP A 139 -7.22 -6.46 9.76
C ASP A 139 -7.12 -7.97 9.62
N ASP A 140 -7.60 -8.57 8.53
CA ASP A 140 -7.39 -9.98 8.22
C ASP A 140 -7.43 -10.18 6.71
N ARG A 141 -6.36 -10.73 6.14
CA ARG A 141 -6.25 -10.96 4.69
C ARG A 141 -7.18 -12.08 4.22
N MET A 142 -7.28 -13.17 4.98
CA MET A 142 -8.06 -14.35 4.62
C MET A 142 -9.55 -14.05 4.62
N LEU A 143 -9.99 -13.21 5.56
CA LEU A 143 -11.38 -12.79 5.70
C LEU A 143 -11.71 -11.49 4.95
N SER A 144 -10.74 -10.89 4.26
CA SER A 144 -10.91 -9.59 3.61
C SER A 144 -11.45 -8.51 4.57
N LEU A 145 -10.99 -8.52 5.81
CA LEU A 145 -11.37 -7.55 6.83
C LEU A 145 -10.42 -6.36 6.80
N TYR A 146 -11.01 -5.17 6.79
CA TYR A 146 -10.26 -3.91 6.74
C TYR A 146 -10.83 -2.90 7.73
N SER A 147 -9.95 -2.24 8.50
CA SER A 147 -10.33 -1.08 9.29
C SER A 147 -10.16 0.20 8.47
N LYS A 148 -11.29 0.86 8.20
CA LYS A 148 -11.35 2.12 7.46
C LYS A 148 -11.24 3.31 8.43
N LYS A 149 -10.19 4.12 8.29
CA LYS A 149 -10.01 5.37 9.06
C LYS A 149 -10.47 6.56 8.22
N ASN A 150 -11.47 7.29 8.69
CA ASN A 150 -11.93 8.54 8.06
C ASN A 150 -11.04 9.69 8.51
N ILE A 151 -10.10 10.06 7.64
CA ILE A 151 -9.04 11.03 7.91
C ILE A 151 -9.64 12.42 8.12
N GLN A 152 -10.37 12.93 7.13
CA GLN A 152 -10.98 14.27 7.18
C GLN A 152 -11.85 14.48 8.42
N LYS A 153 -12.64 13.47 8.81
CA LYS A 153 -13.56 13.60 9.94
C LYS A 153 -12.85 13.53 11.28
N ASN A 154 -11.98 12.53 11.47
CA ASN A 154 -11.56 12.10 12.81
C ASN A 154 -10.09 12.40 13.14
N PHE A 155 -9.30 12.89 12.18
CA PHE A 155 -7.87 13.06 12.34
C PHE A 155 -7.39 14.45 11.91
N ASP A 156 -6.32 14.90 12.54
CA ASP A 156 -5.50 16.02 12.11
C ASP A 156 -4.26 15.48 11.39
N LEU A 157 -3.77 16.26 10.43
CA LEU A 157 -2.62 15.92 9.60
C LEU A 157 -1.48 16.89 9.92
N ILE A 158 -0.33 16.35 10.32
CA ILE A 158 0.84 17.14 10.69
C ILE A 158 2.02 16.62 9.88
N VAL A 159 2.67 17.49 9.12
CA VAL A 159 3.90 17.15 8.42
C VAL A 159 5.08 17.44 9.33
N ARG A 160 5.95 16.45 9.50
CA ARG A 160 7.17 16.58 10.31
C ARG A 160 8.37 16.13 9.49
N LYS A 161 9.42 16.93 9.52
CA LYS A 161 10.74 16.50 9.05
C LYS A 161 11.32 15.54 10.08
N MET A 162 11.76 14.37 9.65
CA MET A 162 12.33 13.33 10.52
C MET A 162 13.54 12.68 9.85
N ASP A 163 14.48 12.23 10.67
CA ASP A 163 15.47 11.23 10.26
C ASP A 163 14.74 9.92 9.96
N ARG A 164 15.15 9.18 8.91
CA ARG A 164 14.48 7.92 8.52
C ARG A 164 13.01 8.10 8.13
N ALA A 165 12.77 9.10 7.28
CA ALA A 165 11.46 9.39 6.72
C ALA A 165 11.03 8.42 5.60
N LYS A 166 11.99 7.72 4.99
CA LYS A 166 11.77 6.72 3.95
C LYS A 166 11.78 5.31 4.52
N MET A 167 10.91 4.46 3.99
CA MET A 167 10.87 3.01 4.21
C MET A 167 11.52 2.34 3.01
N CYS A 168 12.84 2.18 3.05
CA CYS A 168 13.57 1.65 1.91
C CYS A 168 13.09 0.25 1.52
N PRO A 169 12.84 -0.03 0.23
CA PRO A 169 12.39 -1.34 -0.21
C PRO A 169 13.36 -2.43 0.23
N ALA A 170 12.83 -3.56 0.68
CA ALA A 170 13.61 -4.74 1.01
C ALA A 170 13.95 -5.49 -0.29
N VAL A 171 15.20 -5.94 -0.43
CA VAL A 171 15.60 -6.79 -1.54
C VAL A 171 15.75 -8.20 -0.99
N ILE A 172 14.90 -9.11 -1.46
CA ILE A 172 14.80 -10.45 -0.91
C ILE A 172 15.08 -11.47 -2.01
N GLN A 173 15.89 -12.47 -1.67
CA GLN A 173 16.16 -13.61 -2.52
C GLN A 173 15.15 -14.73 -2.25
N PHE A 174 14.41 -15.12 -3.28
CA PHE A 174 13.39 -16.17 -3.20
C PHE A 174 14.04 -17.50 -3.55
N LYS A 175 14.48 -18.25 -2.53
CA LYS A 175 15.15 -19.55 -2.72
C LYS A 175 14.27 -20.55 -3.50
N GLU A 176 12.96 -20.54 -3.25
CA GLU A 176 11.97 -21.41 -3.89
C GLU A 176 11.68 -21.06 -5.36
N LYS A 177 12.13 -19.89 -5.83
CA LYS A 177 11.98 -19.43 -7.22
C LYS A 177 13.35 -19.30 -7.90
N ASN A 178 14.15 -20.36 -7.88
CA ASN A 178 15.48 -20.39 -8.50
C ASN A 178 16.38 -19.21 -8.10
N ASN A 179 16.34 -18.81 -6.83
CA ASN A 179 17.13 -17.69 -6.30
C ASN A 179 16.81 -16.32 -6.93
N GLU A 180 15.61 -16.13 -7.46
CA GLU A 180 15.15 -14.86 -8.01
C GLU A 180 15.19 -13.75 -6.94
N MET A 181 15.68 -12.58 -7.33
CA MET A 181 15.72 -11.39 -6.48
C MET A 181 14.44 -10.58 -6.69
N LYS A 182 13.73 -10.25 -5.62
CA LYS A 182 12.54 -9.39 -5.65
C LYS A 182 12.73 -8.13 -4.81
N VAL A 183 12.28 -7.01 -5.36
CA VAL A 183 12.15 -5.75 -4.62
C VAL A 183 10.78 -5.73 -3.95
N CYS A 184 10.79 -5.54 -2.64
CA CYS A 184 9.61 -5.61 -1.79
C CYS A 184 9.37 -4.28 -1.09
N HIS A 185 8.16 -3.73 -1.21
CA HIS A 185 7.76 -2.52 -0.51
C HIS A 185 6.99 -2.84 0.76
N PHE A 186 7.20 -2.02 1.79
CA PHE A 186 6.48 -2.14 3.04
C PHE A 186 5.03 -1.62 2.90
N TYR A 187 4.06 -2.44 3.28
CA TYR A 187 2.64 -2.12 3.32
C TYR A 187 2.16 -2.06 4.76
N LEU A 188 1.58 -0.93 5.19
CA LEU A 188 1.10 -0.81 6.56
C LEU A 188 -0.29 -1.46 6.77
N THR A 189 -0.35 -2.49 7.59
CA THR A 189 -1.56 -3.18 8.08
C THR A 189 -1.88 -2.79 9.52
N SER A 190 -2.96 -3.36 10.07
CA SER A 190 -3.32 -3.16 11.48
C SER A 190 -2.32 -3.85 12.43
N GLN A 191 -1.69 -4.95 11.98
CA GLN A 191 -0.70 -5.70 12.75
C GLN A 191 0.73 -5.17 12.59
N GLY A 192 1.03 -4.46 11.51
CA GLY A 192 2.38 -3.94 11.25
C GLY A 192 2.67 -3.79 9.78
N TYR A 193 3.95 -3.83 9.43
CA TYR A 193 4.34 -3.77 8.04
C TYR A 193 4.39 -5.18 7.48
N ASP A 194 3.59 -5.42 6.45
CA ASP A 194 3.76 -6.54 5.54
C ASP A 194 4.68 -6.10 4.39
N LEU A 195 5.11 -7.07 3.59
CA LEU A 195 5.89 -6.82 2.37
C LEU A 195 5.06 -7.20 1.15
N LEU A 196 5.07 -6.32 0.15
CA LEU A 196 4.51 -6.58 -1.18
C LEU A 196 5.63 -6.65 -2.20
N TYR A 197 5.54 -7.60 -3.12
CA TYR A 197 6.43 -7.69 -4.27
C TYR A 197 5.62 -7.81 -5.56
N GLU A 198 6.27 -7.54 -6.68
CA GLU A 198 5.67 -7.71 -8.00
C GLU A 198 6.26 -8.92 -8.74
N ASP A 199 5.40 -9.65 -9.43
CA ASP A 199 5.76 -10.76 -10.30
C ASP A 199 4.87 -10.76 -11.55
N LYS A 200 5.49 -10.57 -12.73
CA LYS A 200 4.83 -10.51 -14.04
C LYS A 200 3.70 -9.46 -14.11
N GLY A 201 3.92 -8.30 -13.52
CA GLY A 201 3.01 -7.17 -13.40
C GLY A 201 1.93 -7.31 -12.32
N ARG A 202 1.87 -8.43 -11.61
CA ARG A 202 0.90 -8.67 -10.53
C ARG A 202 1.56 -8.46 -9.17
N VAL A 203 0.83 -7.90 -8.21
CA VAL A 203 1.34 -7.59 -6.87
C VAL A 203 0.89 -8.65 -5.88
N TYR A 204 1.82 -9.18 -5.09
CA TYR A 204 1.61 -10.26 -4.13
C TYR A 204 2.12 -9.89 -2.76
N TYR A 205 1.50 -10.46 -1.73
CA TYR A 205 2.04 -10.42 -0.38
C TYR A 205 3.19 -11.39 -0.27
N MET A 206 4.21 -11.00 0.49
CA MET A 206 5.20 -11.96 0.93
C MET A 206 4.57 -12.89 1.97
N GLU A 207 4.55 -14.18 1.68
CA GLU A 207 4.11 -15.24 2.58
C GLU A 207 5.33 -16.01 3.11
N GLY A 208 5.34 -16.32 4.42
CA GLY A 208 6.45 -17.04 5.05
C GLY A 208 7.45 -16.14 5.81
N ARG A 209 8.52 -16.75 6.33
CA ARG A 209 9.55 -16.05 7.10
C ARG A 209 10.54 -15.37 6.17
N VAL A 210 10.69 -14.06 6.33
CA VAL A 210 11.76 -13.30 5.67
C VAL A 210 13.04 -13.39 6.50
N GLU A 211 14.07 -14.03 5.95
CA GLU A 211 15.42 -14.00 6.50
C GLU A 211 16.08 -12.68 6.12
N TRP A 212 16.10 -11.73 7.06
CA TRP A 212 16.86 -10.49 6.90
C TRP A 212 18.35 -10.80 7.06
N LYS A 213 19.14 -10.53 6.02
CA LYS A 213 20.60 -10.55 6.09
C LYS A 213 21.14 -9.16 6.37
#